data_AF-A0A6J1D2C9-F1
#
_entry.id   AF-A0A6J1D2C9-F1
#
_cell.length_a   1.000
_cell.length_b   1.000
_cell.length_c   1.000
_cell.angle_alpha   90.00
_cell.angle_beta   90.00
_cell.angle_gamma   90.00
#
_symmetry.space_group_name_H-M   'P 1'
#
loop_
_entity.id
_entity.type
_entity.pdbx_description
1 polymer ?
#
loop_
_entity_poly.entity_id
_entity_poly.type
_entity_poly.pdbx_seq_one_letter_code
_entity_poly.pdbx_strand_id
1 'polypeptide(L)'
;PDSSNFSFLHTLGLRSIICLCPEPYPEDSMDFLKSNGIRLFQFGIEGTKAGSDKADAYVNLILECMRNLDMSAEHMYYLEPFVNIPDDSIREALKVILDVRNRPVLIHCKRGKHRTGCVVGCFRKLQKWCLTSVFDEYQRFAAAKARISDQRFIERFDVSGLKHLPSSFSCSKR
;
A
#
# COMPACT_ATOMS: atom_id res chain seq x y z
N PRO A 1 9.87 3.98 -9.19
CA PRO A 1 10.46 5.13 -9.93
C PRO A 1 11.41 4.59 -10.98
N ASP A 2 11.65 5.33 -12.05
CA ASP A 2 12.63 5.00 -13.07
C ASP A 2 13.64 6.14 -13.25
N SER A 3 14.60 5.96 -14.16
CA SER A 3 15.69 6.91 -14.40
C SER A 3 15.21 8.31 -14.80
N SER A 4 14.04 8.43 -15.44
CA SER A 4 13.46 9.74 -15.78
C SER A 4 13.06 10.55 -14.55
N ASN A 5 12.88 9.90 -13.40
CA ASN A 5 12.48 10.56 -12.16
C ASN A 5 13.67 10.95 -11.26
N PHE A 6 14.90 10.50 -11.56
CA PHE A 6 16.03 10.62 -10.64
C PHE A 6 16.40 12.07 -10.32
N SER A 7 16.35 12.96 -11.31
CA SER A 7 16.58 14.40 -11.10
C SER A 7 15.60 14.99 -10.09
N PHE A 8 14.31 14.65 -10.20
CA PHE A 8 13.30 15.07 -9.24
C PHE A 8 13.52 14.44 -7.86
N LEU A 9 13.76 13.12 -7.80
CA LEU A 9 13.99 12.41 -6.53
C LEU A 9 15.19 12.95 -5.75
N HIS A 10 16.24 13.38 -6.45
CA HIS A 10 17.39 14.05 -5.85
C HIS A 10 16.97 15.33 -5.10
N THR A 11 16.04 16.12 -5.66
CA THR A 11 15.60 17.37 -5.03
C THR A 11 14.82 17.16 -3.73
N LEU A 12 14.25 15.96 -3.53
CA LEU A 12 13.48 15.63 -2.33
C LEU A 12 14.35 15.38 -1.09
N GLY A 13 15.68 15.23 -1.26
CA GLY A 13 16.61 14.96 -0.15
C GLY A 13 16.25 13.66 0.60
N LEU A 14 15.84 12.62 -0.13
CA LEU A 14 15.41 11.36 0.45
C LEU A 14 16.54 10.71 1.26
N ARG A 15 16.22 10.21 2.46
CA ARG A 15 17.15 9.36 3.23
C ARG A 15 16.85 7.88 3.03
N SER A 16 15.61 7.54 2.67
CA SER A 16 15.24 6.15 2.42
C SER A 16 14.08 5.98 1.45
N ILE A 17 13.98 4.77 0.90
CA ILE A 17 12.86 4.30 0.07
C ILE A 17 12.29 3.02 0.65
N ILE A 18 10.97 2.93 0.69
CA ILE A 18 10.22 1.69 0.94
C ILE A 18 9.67 1.18 -0.39
N CYS A 19 10.11 0.00 -0.82
CA CYS A 19 9.60 -0.70 -1.99
C CYS A 19 8.73 -1.88 -1.56
N LEU A 20 7.46 -1.90 -2.01
CA LEU A 20 6.50 -2.95 -1.67
C LEU A 20 6.40 -4.07 -2.73
N CYS A 21 7.34 -4.09 -3.68
CA CYS A 21 7.40 -5.06 -4.76
C CYS A 21 8.28 -6.26 -4.35
N PRO A 22 7.85 -7.51 -4.60
CA PRO A 22 8.71 -8.68 -4.37
C PRO A 22 9.83 -8.80 -5.40
N GLU A 23 9.68 -8.19 -6.58
CA GLU A 23 10.67 -8.27 -7.64
C GLU A 23 11.99 -7.55 -7.26
N PRO A 24 13.15 -8.03 -7.73
CA PRO A 24 14.43 -7.37 -7.52
C PRO A 24 14.40 -5.89 -7.96
N TYR A 25 15.06 -5.02 -7.20
CA TYR A 25 15.14 -3.60 -7.53
C TYR A 25 16.07 -3.38 -8.73
N PRO A 26 15.69 -2.60 -9.76
CA PRO A 26 16.51 -2.41 -10.96
C PRO A 26 17.90 -1.86 -10.65
N GLU A 27 18.92 -2.33 -11.39
CA GLU A 27 20.34 -1.98 -11.16
C GLU A 27 20.59 -0.46 -11.23
N ASP A 28 20.13 0.21 -12.30
CA ASP A 28 20.26 1.67 -12.44
C ASP A 28 19.68 2.44 -11.25
N SER A 29 18.56 1.93 -10.70
CA SER A 29 17.93 2.53 -9.53
C SER A 29 18.74 2.26 -8.28
N MET A 30 19.30 1.05 -8.11
CA MET A 30 20.20 0.74 -7.00
C MET A 30 21.45 1.62 -7.00
N ASP A 31 22.03 1.89 -8.16
CA ASP A 31 23.23 2.74 -8.28
C ASP A 31 22.92 4.20 -7.95
N PHE A 32 21.75 4.69 -8.37
CA PHE A 32 21.25 5.99 -7.92
C PHE A 32 21.09 6.04 -6.39
N LEU A 33 20.50 5.01 -5.76
CA LEU A 33 20.33 5.00 -4.31
C LEU A 33 21.66 5.01 -3.57
N LYS A 34 22.62 4.16 -3.98
CA LYS A 34 23.96 4.09 -3.38
C LYS A 34 24.69 5.43 -3.49
N SER A 35 24.69 6.03 -4.68
CA SER A 35 25.40 7.29 -4.95
C SER A 35 24.85 8.47 -4.15
N ASN A 36 23.58 8.40 -3.75
CA ASN A 36 22.90 9.44 -2.97
C ASN A 36 22.75 9.08 -1.48
N GLY A 37 23.34 7.97 -1.01
CA GLY A 37 23.24 7.53 0.39
C GLY A 37 21.83 7.17 0.82
N ILE A 38 20.97 6.75 -0.11
CA ILE A 38 19.57 6.43 0.15
C ILE A 38 19.43 4.95 0.53
N ARG A 39 18.87 4.68 1.71
CA ARG A 39 18.64 3.30 2.17
C ARG A 39 17.37 2.70 1.57
N LEU A 40 17.46 1.50 1.00
CA LEU A 40 16.30 0.74 0.52
C LEU A 40 15.77 -0.20 1.63
N PHE A 41 14.46 -0.17 1.85
CA PHE A 41 13.71 -1.14 2.63
C PHE A 41 12.73 -1.85 1.70
N GLN A 42 12.84 -3.16 1.55
CA GLN A 42 11.99 -3.93 0.64
C GLN A 42 11.09 -4.89 1.41
N PHE A 43 9.78 -4.71 1.27
CA PHE A 43 8.75 -5.57 1.85
C PHE A 43 7.89 -6.13 0.72
N GLY A 44 8.32 -7.25 0.16
CA GLY A 44 7.68 -7.85 -1.01
C GLY A 44 6.25 -8.29 -0.72
N ILE A 45 5.27 -7.59 -1.29
CA ILE A 45 3.86 -7.98 -1.23
C ILE A 45 3.45 -8.44 -2.61
N GLU A 46 3.01 -9.69 -2.72
CA GLU A 46 2.58 -10.28 -3.99
C GLU A 46 1.44 -9.48 -4.63
N GLY A 47 1.57 -9.24 -5.93
CA GLY A 47 0.62 -8.46 -6.69
C GLY A 47 -0.19 -9.33 -7.63
N THR A 48 -1.47 -9.54 -7.36
CA THR A 48 -2.36 -10.20 -8.32
C THR A 48 -2.78 -9.18 -9.38
N LYS A 49 -2.24 -9.32 -10.61
CA LYS A 49 -2.96 -8.83 -11.79
C LYS A 49 -4.22 -9.69 -11.88
N ALA A 50 -5.41 -9.10 -11.84
CA ALA A 50 -6.59 -9.82 -12.29
C ALA A 50 -6.38 -10.10 -13.79
N GLY A 51 -5.89 -11.30 -14.11
CA GLY A 51 -5.91 -11.78 -15.49
C GLY A 51 -7.37 -11.99 -15.91
N SER A 52 -7.67 -11.77 -17.18
CA SER A 52 -8.97 -12.08 -17.81
C SER A 52 -9.52 -13.44 -17.35
N ASP A 53 -8.64 -14.42 -17.25
CA ASP A 53 -9.00 -15.82 -17.00
C ASP A 53 -9.53 -16.06 -15.57
N LYS A 54 -9.23 -15.15 -14.61
CA LYS A 54 -9.80 -15.19 -13.26
C LYS A 54 -11.12 -14.43 -13.14
N ALA A 55 -11.41 -13.53 -14.09
CA ALA A 55 -12.70 -12.85 -14.16
C ALA A 55 -13.80 -13.84 -14.59
N ASP A 56 -13.50 -14.79 -15.47
CA ASP A 56 -14.47 -15.80 -15.90
C ASP A 56 -14.82 -16.78 -14.78
N ALA A 57 -13.83 -17.25 -14.01
CA ALA A 57 -14.08 -18.06 -12.81
C ALA A 57 -14.93 -17.32 -11.77
N TYR A 58 -14.71 -16.01 -11.62
CA TYR A 58 -15.48 -15.13 -10.73
C TYR A 58 -16.92 -14.93 -11.20
N VAL A 59 -17.11 -14.65 -12.50
CA VAL A 59 -18.45 -14.51 -13.10
C VAL A 59 -19.22 -15.83 -12.97
N ASN A 60 -18.57 -16.96 -13.20
CA ASN A 60 -19.19 -18.27 -13.01
C ASN A 60 -19.61 -18.51 -11.56
N LEU A 61 -18.78 -18.14 -10.59
CA LEU A 61 -19.09 -18.28 -9.17
C LEU A 61 -20.23 -17.34 -8.73
N ILE A 62 -20.28 -16.10 -9.24
CA ILE A 62 -21.43 -15.20 -9.03
C ILE A 62 -22.71 -15.80 -9.62
N LEU A 63 -22.65 -16.32 -10.85
CA LEU A 63 -23.81 -16.94 -11.51
C LEU A 63 -24.30 -18.19 -10.75
N GLU A 64 -23.41 -18.92 -10.09
CA GLU A 64 -23.74 -20.08 -9.27
C GLU A 64 -24.37 -19.68 -7.93
N CYS A 65 -23.85 -18.64 -7.26
CA CYS A 65 -24.48 -18.05 -6.07
C CYS A 65 -25.87 -17.45 -6.38
N MET A 66 -26.02 -16.76 -7.52
CA MET A 66 -27.31 -16.26 -7.99
C MET A 66 -28.34 -17.37 -8.23
N ARG A 67 -27.89 -18.54 -8.73
CA ARG A 67 -28.76 -19.71 -8.95
C ARG A 67 -29.22 -20.37 -7.65
N ASN A 68 -28.40 -20.35 -6.61
CA ASN A 68 -28.70 -21.00 -5.33
C ASN A 68 -29.44 -20.11 -4.32
N LEU A 69 -29.80 -18.86 -4.69
CA LEU A 69 -30.48 -17.86 -3.84
C LEU A 69 -29.76 -17.53 -2.51
N ASP A 70 -28.53 -18.01 -2.31
CA ASP A 70 -27.70 -17.69 -1.14
C ASP A 70 -26.86 -16.45 -1.43
N MET A 71 -27.55 -15.30 -1.43
CA MET A 71 -26.98 -14.00 -1.83
C MET A 71 -27.04 -13.02 -0.68
N SER A 72 -26.19 -13.21 0.33
CA SER A 72 -25.83 -12.09 1.20
C SER A 72 -24.86 -11.16 0.45
N ALA A 73 -24.99 -9.84 0.63
CA ALA A 73 -24.03 -8.87 0.11
C ALA A 73 -22.60 -9.17 0.57
N GLU A 74 -22.42 -9.91 1.68
CA GLU A 74 -21.13 -10.34 2.18
C GLU A 74 -20.44 -11.35 1.25
N HIS A 75 -21.16 -12.29 0.63
CA HIS A 75 -20.59 -13.29 -0.28
C HIS A 75 -20.08 -12.69 -1.60
N MET A 76 -20.81 -11.73 -2.18
CA MET A 76 -20.37 -11.05 -3.41
C MET A 76 -19.06 -10.26 -3.22
N TYR A 77 -18.76 -9.87 -1.97
CA TYR A 77 -17.55 -9.13 -1.60
C TYR A 77 -16.32 -10.01 -1.32
N TYR A 78 -16.50 -11.29 -0.99
CA TYR A 78 -15.37 -12.23 -0.79
C TYR A 78 -14.74 -12.69 -2.09
N LEU A 79 -15.39 -12.42 -3.22
CA LEU A 79 -14.99 -12.93 -4.51
C LEU A 79 -13.87 -12.10 -5.15
N GLU A 80 -13.59 -10.85 -4.71
CA GLU A 80 -12.52 -10.04 -5.33
C GLU A 80 -11.21 -10.86 -5.34
N PRO A 81 -10.56 -11.02 -6.51
CA PRO A 81 -9.53 -12.05 -6.69
C PRO A 81 -8.41 -11.86 -5.67
N PHE A 82 -8.33 -12.82 -4.75
CA PHE A 82 -7.36 -13.03 -3.67
C PHE A 82 -6.07 -12.22 -3.82
N VAL A 83 -6.09 -10.97 -3.37
CA VAL A 83 -4.87 -10.20 -3.08
C VAL A 83 -4.82 -10.10 -1.57
N ASN A 84 -4.05 -11.00 -0.95
CA ASN A 84 -3.80 -10.91 0.48
C ASN A 84 -2.68 -9.89 0.69
N ILE A 85 -3.01 -8.77 1.34
CA ILE A 85 -2.01 -7.82 1.83
C ILE A 85 -1.58 -8.31 3.21
N PRO A 86 -0.35 -8.84 3.36
CA PRO A 86 0.09 -9.39 4.63
C PRO A 86 0.23 -8.28 5.67
N ASP A 87 -0.44 -8.45 6.82
CA ASP A 87 -0.44 -7.51 7.96
C ASP A 87 1.00 -7.15 8.37
N ASP A 88 1.85 -8.17 8.50
CA ASP A 88 3.24 -8.01 8.94
C ASP A 88 4.05 -7.10 8.03
N SER A 89 3.90 -7.21 6.70
CA SER A 89 4.63 -6.34 5.77
C SER A 89 4.19 -4.88 5.90
N ILE A 90 2.90 -4.63 6.11
CA ILE A 90 2.39 -3.28 6.36
C ILE A 90 2.91 -2.77 7.70
N ARG A 91 2.92 -3.61 8.73
CA ARG A 91 3.43 -3.27 10.07
C ARG A 91 4.91 -2.91 10.06
N GLU A 92 5.75 -3.69 9.38
CA GLU A 92 7.18 -3.39 9.23
C GLU A 92 7.42 -2.11 8.41
N ALA A 93 6.66 -1.90 7.34
CA ALA A 93 6.72 -0.64 6.58
C ALA A 93 6.36 0.57 7.47
N LEU A 94 5.34 0.46 8.31
CA LEU A 94 4.95 1.53 9.24
C LEU A 94 6.03 1.81 10.29
N LYS A 95 6.73 0.78 10.80
CA LYS A 95 7.87 0.99 11.71
C LYS A 95 8.96 1.83 11.05
N VAL A 96 9.28 1.58 9.78
CA VAL A 96 10.27 2.38 9.02
C VAL A 96 9.81 3.83 8.86
N ILE A 97 8.53 4.06 8.55
CA ILE A 97 7.95 5.42 8.38
C ILE A 97 7.94 6.21 9.70
N LEU A 98 7.66 5.53 10.80
CA LEU A 98 7.58 6.14 12.13
C LEU A 98 8.96 6.54 12.68
N ASP A 99 10.02 5.84 12.29
CA ASP A 99 11.40 6.20 12.66
C ASP A 99 11.88 7.46 11.92
N VAL A 100 12.09 8.53 12.70
CA VAL A 100 12.52 9.85 12.20
C VAL A 100 13.86 9.84 11.46
N ARG A 101 14.72 8.87 11.74
CA ARG A 101 16.03 8.74 11.10
C ARG A 101 15.90 8.41 9.61
N ASN A 102 14.81 7.76 9.22
CA ASN A 102 14.57 7.34 7.83
C ASN A 102 13.97 8.45 6.95
N ARG A 103 13.34 9.48 7.53
CA ARG A 103 12.65 10.57 6.79
C ARG A 103 13.63 11.47 6.02
N PRO A 104 13.28 12.23 4.99
CA PRO A 104 12.15 12.02 4.10
C PRO A 104 12.20 10.61 3.47
N VAL A 105 11.07 9.90 3.54
CA VAL A 105 10.91 8.53 3.00
C VAL A 105 10.04 8.62 1.75
N LEU A 106 10.44 7.94 0.67
CA LEU A 106 9.55 7.65 -0.44
C LEU A 106 8.96 6.24 -0.29
N ILE A 107 7.64 6.10 -0.41
CA ILE A 107 6.96 4.80 -0.42
C ILE A 107 6.48 4.54 -1.84
N HIS A 108 6.76 3.37 -2.40
CA HIS A 108 6.18 2.99 -3.68
C HIS A 108 5.95 1.48 -3.83
N CYS A 109 5.13 1.16 -4.82
CA CYS A 109 5.02 -0.17 -5.39
C CYS A 109 5.12 -0.03 -6.91
N LYS A 110 4.55 -0.96 -7.69
CA LYS A 110 4.55 -0.88 -9.15
C LYS A 110 3.81 0.36 -9.70
N ARG A 111 2.67 0.72 -9.10
CA ARG A 111 1.80 1.82 -9.59
C ARG A 111 1.40 2.83 -8.52
N GLY A 112 1.86 2.66 -7.28
CA GLY A 112 1.50 3.54 -6.16
C GLY A 112 0.03 3.52 -5.76
N LYS A 113 -0.72 2.44 -6.05
CA LYS A 113 -2.18 2.37 -5.82
C LYS A 113 -2.56 1.48 -4.64
N HIS A 114 -2.51 0.17 -4.83
CA HIS A 114 -3.03 -0.81 -3.86
C HIS A 114 -2.14 -0.95 -2.62
N ARG A 115 -0.97 -1.60 -2.77
CA ARG A 115 0.00 -1.82 -1.68
C ARG A 115 0.41 -0.53 -0.98
N THR A 116 0.78 0.48 -1.78
CA THR A 116 1.12 1.81 -1.25
C THR A 116 -0.09 2.46 -0.57
N GLY A 117 -1.28 2.35 -1.14
CA GLY A 117 -2.51 2.87 -0.54
C GLY A 117 -2.86 2.22 0.79
N CYS A 118 -2.61 0.92 0.98
CA CYS A 118 -2.81 0.26 2.26
C CYS A 118 -1.80 0.72 3.32
N VAL A 119 -0.52 0.86 2.97
CA VAL A 119 0.48 1.44 3.90
C VAL A 119 0.09 2.85 4.30
N VAL A 120 -0.25 3.71 3.32
CA VAL A 120 -0.64 5.10 3.57
C VAL A 120 -1.94 5.17 4.38
N GLY A 121 -2.93 4.35 4.05
CA GLY A 121 -4.21 4.31 4.76
C GLY A 121 -4.05 3.89 6.23
N CYS A 122 -3.24 2.86 6.50
CA CYS A 122 -2.91 2.47 7.88
C CYS A 122 -2.08 3.56 8.59
N PHE A 123 -1.20 4.27 7.88
CA PHE A 123 -0.50 5.43 8.42
C PHE A 123 -1.47 6.57 8.78
N ARG A 124 -2.50 6.85 7.96
CA ARG A 124 -3.55 7.82 8.30
C ARG A 124 -4.38 7.41 9.51
N LYS A 125 -4.66 6.11 9.69
CA LYS A 125 -5.29 5.61 10.92
C LYS A 125 -4.44 5.90 12.16
N LEU A 126 -3.11 5.74 12.08
CA LEU A 126 -2.21 6.15 13.17
C LEU A 126 -2.28 7.65 13.46
N GLN A 127 -2.48 8.46 12.42
CA GLN A 127 -2.72 9.89 12.52
C GLN A 127 -4.15 10.25 12.97
N LYS A 128 -4.97 9.26 13.35
CA LYS A 128 -6.36 9.41 13.82
C LYS A 128 -7.30 10.07 12.80
N TRP A 129 -7.05 9.89 11.51
CA TRP A 129 -8.02 10.29 10.48
C TRP A 129 -9.27 9.40 10.59
N CYS A 130 -10.46 9.96 10.28
CA CYS A 130 -11.68 9.15 10.18
C CYS A 130 -11.61 8.28 8.92
N LEU A 131 -12.21 7.09 8.97
CA LEU A 131 -12.14 6.11 7.88
C LEU A 131 -12.65 6.68 6.55
N THR A 132 -13.67 7.54 6.58
CA THR A 132 -14.19 8.22 5.38
C THR A 132 -13.11 9.03 4.66
N SER A 133 -12.32 9.84 5.39
CA SER A 133 -11.23 10.61 4.78
C SER A 133 -10.06 9.74 4.33
N VAL A 134 -9.79 8.64 5.05
CA VAL A 134 -8.78 7.66 4.64
C VAL A 134 -9.18 7.00 3.31
N PHE A 135 -10.43 6.59 3.19
CA PHE A 135 -10.94 5.97 1.97
C PHE A 135 -11.02 6.96 0.80
N ASP A 136 -11.42 8.20 1.05
CA ASP A 136 -11.39 9.26 0.02
C ASP A 136 -9.97 9.48 -0.54
N GLU A 137 -8.95 9.56 0.34
CA GLU A 137 -7.55 9.66 -0.11
C GLU A 137 -7.12 8.42 -0.91
N TYR A 138 -7.40 7.22 -0.39
CA TYR A 138 -7.10 5.97 -1.10
C TYR A 138 -7.74 5.91 -2.49
N GLN A 139 -9.04 6.20 -2.58
CA GLN A 139 -9.80 6.16 -3.82
C GLN A 139 -9.31 7.22 -4.81
N ARG A 140 -8.91 8.40 -4.34
CA ARG A 140 -8.33 9.45 -5.20
C ARG A 140 -7.07 8.96 -5.92
N PHE A 141 -6.17 8.26 -5.24
CA PHE A 141 -4.94 7.73 -5.85
C PHE A 141 -5.16 6.44 -6.64
N ALA A 142 -6.04 5.55 -6.17
CA ALA A 142 -6.36 4.32 -6.86
C ALA A 142 -7.21 4.56 -8.14
N ALA A 143 -8.04 5.61 -8.12
CA ALA A 143 -8.99 6.01 -9.18
C ALA A 143 -9.87 4.82 -9.60
N ALA A 144 -10.10 4.62 -10.90
CA ALA A 144 -10.88 3.51 -11.47
C ALA A 144 -10.35 2.09 -11.14
N LYS A 145 -9.26 1.98 -10.37
CA LYS A 145 -8.70 0.71 -9.89
C LYS A 145 -8.75 0.58 -8.38
N ALA A 146 -9.54 1.39 -7.68
CA ALA A 146 -9.82 1.21 -6.26
C ALA A 146 -10.39 -0.19 -6.00
N ARG A 147 -9.91 -0.83 -4.94
CA ARG A 147 -10.38 -2.15 -4.49
C ARG A 147 -11.10 -1.99 -3.17
N ILE A 148 -12.15 -2.77 -2.97
CA ILE A 148 -12.86 -2.76 -1.70
C ILE A 148 -12.09 -3.61 -0.67
N SER A 149 -11.44 -4.68 -1.13
CA SER A 149 -10.53 -5.50 -0.30
C SER A 149 -9.45 -4.67 0.40
N ASP A 150 -8.79 -3.74 -0.30
CA ASP A 150 -7.79 -2.82 0.27
C ASP A 150 -8.40 -1.93 1.37
N GLN A 151 -9.61 -1.40 1.18
CA GLN A 151 -10.31 -0.55 2.15
C GLN A 151 -10.72 -1.33 3.40
N ARG A 152 -11.24 -2.56 3.22
CA ARG A 152 -11.55 -3.47 4.33
C ARG A 152 -10.30 -3.86 5.12
N PHE A 153 -9.18 -4.09 4.43
CA PHE A 153 -7.90 -4.32 5.10
C PHE A 153 -7.52 -3.12 5.97
N ILE A 154 -7.57 -1.90 5.41
CA ILE A 154 -7.28 -0.67 6.15
C ILE A 154 -8.21 -0.53 7.36
N GLU A 155 -9.52 -0.75 7.19
CA GLU A 155 -10.52 -0.71 8.27
C GLU A 155 -10.15 -1.65 9.43
N ARG A 156 -9.83 -2.90 9.11
CA ARG A 156 -9.58 -3.97 10.10
C ARG A 156 -8.18 -3.95 10.69
N PHE A 157 -7.21 -3.30 10.04
CA PHE A 157 -5.82 -3.27 10.51
C PHE A 157 -5.70 -2.69 11.92
N ASP A 158 -5.18 -3.49 12.87
CA ASP A 158 -4.99 -3.06 14.24
C ASP A 158 -3.71 -2.23 14.42
N VAL A 159 -3.90 -0.97 14.79
CA VAL A 159 -2.84 0.02 15.02
C VAL A 159 -2.36 0.05 16.47
N SER A 160 -3.01 -0.66 17.40
CA SER A 160 -2.70 -0.63 18.84
C SER A 160 -1.22 -0.89 19.13
N GLY A 161 -0.66 -1.95 18.54
CA GLY A 161 0.74 -2.36 18.70
C GLY A 161 1.79 -1.39 18.15
N LEU A 162 1.40 -0.31 17.46
CA LEU A 162 2.31 0.71 16.93
C LEU A 162 2.27 2.02 17.71
N LYS A 163 1.29 2.21 18.63
CA LYS A 163 1.10 3.47 19.38
C LYS A 163 2.21 3.76 20.38
N HIS A 164 2.92 2.74 20.85
CA HIS A 164 4.00 2.88 21.82
C HIS A 164 5.34 3.29 21.20
N LEU A 165 5.44 3.35 19.87
CA LEU A 165 6.63 3.85 19.21
C LEU A 165 6.69 5.37 19.35
N PRO A 166 7.83 5.94 19.80
CA PRO A 166 8.00 7.38 19.90
C PRO A 166 7.84 8.01 18.52
N SER A 167 6.68 8.62 18.29
CA SER A 167 6.34 9.30 17.04
C SER A 167 6.34 10.80 17.31
N SER A 168 7.38 11.49 16.88
CA SER A 168 7.31 12.95 16.76
C SER A 168 6.54 13.27 15.48
N PHE A 169 5.24 13.49 15.63
CA PHE A 169 4.45 14.21 14.64
C PHE A 169 4.79 15.70 14.80
N SER A 170 5.96 16.11 14.30
CA SER A 170 6.22 17.52 14.10
C SER A 170 5.38 17.97 12.91
N CYS A 171 4.17 18.46 13.21
CA CYS A 171 3.51 19.37 12.28
C CYS A 171 4.36 20.64 12.32
N SER A 172 5.23 20.84 11.33
CA SER A 172 5.82 22.17 11.14
C SER A 172 4.64 23.12 10.97
N LYS A 173 4.40 23.96 11.97
CA LYS A 173 3.56 25.15 11.81
C LYS A 173 4.13 25.90 10.62
N ARG A 174 3.43 25.84 9.48
CA ARG A 174 3.65 26.77 8.38
C ARG A 174 3.00 28.09 8.76
#